data_AF-A0A8X6RJT1-F1
#
_entry.id   AF-A0A8X6RJT1-F1
#
_cell.length_a   1.000
_cell.length_b   1.000
_cell.length_c   1.000
_cell.angle_alpha   90.00
_cell.angle_beta   90.00
_cell.angle_gamma   90.00
#
_symmetry.space_group_name_H-M   'P 1'
#
loop_
_entity.id
_entity.type
_entity.pdbx_description
1 polymer ?
#
loop_
_entity_poly.entity_id
_entity_poly.type
_entity_poly.pdbx_seq_one_letter_code
_entity_poly.pdbx_strand_id
1 'polypeptide(L)'
;MDRFLGKVYCVTIDNFYMSPRLADILVTEKTDTYGTVNKTRKDLPVSFSKEKVPKGEIVAYQRGRVMALKWQDKKSVCLMSTIHDANSYLVTCKSKDCYETSCRL
;
A
#
# COMPACT_ATOMS: atom_id res chain seq x y z
N MET A 1 6.21 23.00 -2.93
CA MET A 1 6.02 21.81 -2.08
C MET A 1 6.75 21.95 -0.74
N ASP A 2 7.71 22.86 -0.64
CA ASP A 2 8.66 22.94 0.48
C ASP A 2 8.04 23.32 1.83
N ARG A 3 6.80 23.85 1.83
CA ARG A 3 6.06 24.20 3.05
C ARG A 3 5.50 23.00 3.83
N PHE A 4 5.49 21.82 3.22
CA PHE A 4 4.95 20.59 3.82
C PHE A 4 6.03 19.56 4.17
N LEU A 5 7.27 19.75 3.69
CA LEU A 5 8.39 18.84 3.95
C LEU A 5 8.90 19.00 5.39
N GLY A 6 9.29 17.90 6.04
CA GLY A 6 9.85 17.89 7.40
C GLY A 6 8.83 17.98 8.53
N LYS A 7 7.53 17.97 8.23
CA LYS A 7 6.44 17.79 9.19
C LYS A 7 5.83 16.41 8.98
N VAL A 8 5.48 15.71 10.06
CA VAL A 8 4.89 14.36 9.98
C VAL A 8 3.46 14.49 9.44
N TYR A 9 3.34 14.51 8.12
CA TYR A 9 2.09 14.49 7.40
C TYR A 9 1.89 13.13 6.74
N CYS A 10 0.62 12.78 6.57
CA CYS A 10 0.21 11.64 5.78
C CYS A 10 -0.39 12.12 4.46
N VAL A 11 0.20 11.71 3.34
CA VAL A 11 -0.23 12.11 1.99
C VAL A 11 -0.93 10.95 1.31
N THR A 12 -2.16 11.21 0.84
CA THR A 12 -2.87 10.32 -0.06
C THR A 12 -2.51 10.61 -1.50
N ILE A 13 -1.93 9.62 -2.18
CA ILE A 13 -1.37 9.80 -3.53
C ILE A 13 -2.23 9.05 -4.55
N ASP A 14 -2.51 9.72 -5.66
CA ASP A 14 -3.15 9.09 -6.81
C ASP A 14 -2.19 8.15 -7.56
N ASN A 15 -2.75 7.13 -8.21
CA ASN A 15 -2.04 6.12 -8.97
C ASN A 15 -1.05 6.67 -10.01
N PHE A 16 -1.35 7.85 -10.58
CA PHE A 16 -0.44 8.47 -11.54
C PHE A 16 0.91 8.87 -10.92
N TYR A 17 0.92 9.25 -9.65
CA TYR A 17 2.11 9.74 -8.96
C TYR A 17 2.76 8.66 -8.08
N MET A 18 2.04 7.60 -7.73
CA MET A 18 2.57 6.56 -6.85
C MET A 18 3.66 5.72 -7.52
N SER A 19 4.81 5.60 -6.85
CA SER A 19 5.91 4.71 -7.25
C SER A 19 6.74 4.25 -6.03
N PRO A 20 7.39 3.07 -6.09
CA PRO A 20 8.25 2.60 -5.00
C PRO A 20 9.37 3.57 -4.67
N ARG A 21 10.02 4.13 -5.69
CA ARG A 21 11.10 5.10 -5.52
C ARG A 21 10.63 6.39 -4.86
N LEU A 22 9.44 6.89 -5.22
CA LEU A 22 8.86 8.06 -4.56
C LEU A 22 8.58 7.76 -3.09
N ALA A 23 8.03 6.58 -2.77
CA ALA A 23 7.78 6.19 -1.39
C ALA A 23 9.06 6.19 -0.55
N ASP A 24 10.17 5.65 -1.07
CA ASP A 24 11.47 5.65 -0.37
C ASP A 24 11.97 7.08 -0.08
N ILE A 25 11.81 8.00 -1.04
CA ILE A 25 12.19 9.42 -0.86
C ILE A 25 11.32 10.08 0.22
N LEU A 26 10.01 9.87 0.19
CA LEU A 26 9.08 10.49 1.14
C LEU A 26 9.29 9.98 2.57
N VAL A 27 9.62 8.70 2.73
CA VAL A 27 10.02 8.13 4.03
C VAL A 27 11.28 8.83 4.57
N THR A 28 12.25 9.14 3.70
CA THR A 28 13.47 9.87 4.08
C THR A 28 13.16 11.30 4.56
N GLU A 29 12.20 11.95 3.91
CA GLU A 29 11.68 13.27 4.26
C GLU A 29 10.67 13.26 5.43
N LYS A 30 10.58 12.14 6.17
CA LYS A 30 9.65 11.93 7.30
C LYS A 30 8.18 12.20 6.95
N THR A 31 7.81 11.93 5.70
CA THR A 31 6.44 12.07 5.19
C THR A 31 5.88 10.69 4.90
N ASP A 32 4.77 10.35 5.55
CA ASP A 32 4.11 9.08 5.32
C ASP A 32 3.15 9.17 4.16
N THR A 33 2.99 8.09 3.42
CA THR A 33 2.13 8.04 2.24
C THR A 33 1.37 6.75 2.11
N TYR A 34 0.19 6.84 1.51
CA TYR A 34 -0.50 5.68 0.99
C TYR A 34 -1.30 6.03 -0.25
N GLY A 35 -1.53 5.05 -1.12
CA GLY A 35 -2.21 5.28 -2.38
C GLY A 35 -2.33 4.01 -3.20
N THR A 36 -3.17 4.07 -4.23
CA THR A 36 -3.24 2.98 -5.20
C THR A 36 -2.01 3.01 -6.10
N VAL A 37 -1.56 1.84 -6.55
CA VAL A 37 -0.40 1.73 -7.45
C VAL A 37 -0.73 0.84 -8.64
N ASN A 38 -0.26 1.23 -9.82
CA ASN A 38 -0.41 0.43 -11.01
C ASN A 38 0.62 -0.71 -10.96
N LYS A 39 0.15 -1.95 -11.07
CA LYS A 39 0.99 -3.16 -11.11
C LYS A 39 2.06 -3.16 -12.21
N THR A 40 1.90 -2.33 -13.24
CA THR A 40 2.85 -2.18 -14.35
C THR A 40 3.87 -1.06 -14.09
N ARG A 41 3.86 -0.41 -12.92
CA ARG A 41 4.90 0.57 -12.56
C ARG A 41 6.27 -0.09 -12.51
N LYS A 42 7.26 0.68 -12.96
CA LYS A 42 8.67 0.32 -12.81
C LYS A 42 9.01 0.21 -11.31
N ASP A 43 10.00 -0.62 -11.01
CA ASP A 43 10.55 -0.83 -9.66
C ASP A 43 9.67 -1.64 -8.70
N LEU A 44 8.50 -2.14 -9.16
CA LEU A 44 7.78 -3.19 -8.43
C LEU A 44 8.41 -4.56 -8.70
N PRO A 45 8.46 -5.46 -7.71
CA PRO A 45 8.97 -6.81 -7.91
C PRO A 45 8.12 -7.54 -8.96
N VAL A 46 8.79 -8.26 -9.87
CA VAL A 46 8.14 -8.98 -10.98
C VAL A 46 7.15 -10.02 -10.44
N SER A 47 7.46 -10.61 -9.29
CA SER A 47 6.56 -11.51 -8.55
C SER A 47 5.22 -10.81 -8.24
N PHE A 48 5.23 -9.63 -7.64
CA PHE A 48 4.01 -8.88 -7.30
C PHE A 48 3.13 -8.58 -8.53
N SER A 49 3.75 -8.21 -9.66
CA SER A 49 3.01 -7.89 -10.88
C SER A 49 2.34 -9.13 -11.50
N LYS A 50 3.08 -10.25 -11.57
CA LYS A 50 2.66 -11.48 -12.26
C LYS A 50 1.86 -12.45 -11.38
N GLU A 51 2.00 -12.38 -10.07
CA GLU A 51 1.35 -13.29 -9.14
C GLU A 51 -0.16 -13.19 -9.25
N LYS A 52 -0.83 -14.33 -9.35
CA LYS A 52 -2.29 -14.40 -9.38
C LYS A 52 -2.77 -14.70 -7.97
N VAL A 53 -3.50 -13.75 -7.40
CA VAL A 53 -4.11 -13.90 -6.08
C VAL A 53 -5.53 -14.45 -6.28
N PRO A 54 -5.95 -15.49 -5.54
CA PRO A 54 -7.33 -15.98 -5.56
C PRO A 54 -8.33 -14.90 -5.14
N LYS A 55 -9.58 -14.98 -5.62
CA LYS A 55 -10.61 -14.00 -5.26
C LYS A 55 -10.87 -14.04 -3.74
N GLY A 56 -10.81 -12.89 -3.09
CA GLY A 56 -10.98 -12.75 -1.64
C GLY A 56 -9.68 -12.88 -0.86
N GLU A 57 -8.57 -13.23 -1.50
CA GLU A 57 -7.26 -13.28 -0.85
C GLU A 57 -6.47 -11.99 -1.02
N ILE A 58 -5.51 -11.82 -0.11
CA ILE A 58 -4.62 -10.66 -0.02
C ILE A 58 -3.19 -11.18 0.07
N VAL A 59 -2.30 -10.58 -0.73
CA VAL A 59 -0.86 -10.78 -0.64
C VAL A 59 -0.21 -9.43 -0.36
N ALA A 60 0.66 -9.39 0.63
CA ALA A 60 1.42 -8.20 1.00
C ALA A 60 2.92 -8.47 0.91
N TYR A 61 3.65 -7.49 0.38
CA TYR A 61 5.09 -7.48 0.30
C TYR A 61 5.59 -6.26 1.06
N GLN A 62 6.56 -6.46 1.95
CA GLN A 62 7.13 -5.38 2.72
C GLN A 62 8.63 -5.30 2.50
N ARG A 63 9.12 -4.09 2.28
CA ARG A 63 10.53 -3.76 2.20
C ARG A 63 10.81 -2.59 3.12
N GLY A 64 11.38 -2.87 4.29
CA GLY A 64 11.56 -1.86 5.33
C GLY A 64 10.21 -1.28 5.74
N ARG A 65 10.05 0.04 5.61
CA ARG A 65 8.79 0.74 5.90
C ARG A 65 7.81 0.79 4.74
N VAL A 66 8.21 0.44 3.52
CA VAL A 66 7.34 0.49 2.34
C VAL A 66 6.67 -0.86 2.14
N MET A 67 5.34 -0.86 2.13
CA MET A 67 4.51 -2.04 1.93
C MET A 67 3.72 -1.90 0.63
N ALA A 68 3.66 -2.99 -0.13
CA ALA A 68 2.83 -3.14 -1.32
C ALA A 68 1.84 -4.29 -1.08
N LEU A 69 0.55 -3.99 -1.15
CA LEU A 69 -0.55 -4.93 -0.94
C LEU A 69 -1.29 -5.13 -2.24
N LYS A 70 -1.66 -6.37 -2.52
CA LYS A 70 -2.48 -6.76 -3.65
C LYS A 70 -3.63 -7.63 -3.15
N TRP A 71 -4.84 -7.27 -3.52
CA TRP A 71 -5.99 -8.14 -3.30
C TRP A 71 -6.77 -8.33 -4.60
N GLN A 72 -7.40 -9.49 -4.70
CA GLN A 72 -8.20 -9.83 -5.85
C GLN A 72 -9.67 -9.85 -5.45
N ASP A 73 -10.44 -8.89 -5.98
CA ASP A 73 -11.90 -8.99 -5.98
C ASP A 73 -12.39 -9.28 -7.43
N LYS A 74 -13.31 -8.48 -8.00
CA LYS A 74 -13.65 -8.56 -9.43
C LYS A 74 -12.47 -8.15 -10.31
N LYS A 75 -11.64 -7.23 -9.83
CA LYS A 75 -10.39 -6.78 -10.45
C LYS A 75 -9.26 -6.83 -9.41
N SER A 76 -8.03 -6.97 -9.87
CA SER A 76 -6.85 -6.85 -9.00
C SER A 76 -6.69 -5.39 -8.58
N VAL A 77 -6.70 -5.12 -7.29
CA VAL A 77 -6.37 -3.80 -6.73
C VAL A 77 -5.03 -3.88 -6.04
N CYS A 78 -4.21 -2.85 -6.21
CA CYS A 78 -2.89 -2.76 -5.62
C CYS A 78 -2.76 -1.45 -4.85
N LEU A 79 -2.31 -1.55 -3.62
CA LEU A 79 -2.08 -0.45 -2.68
C LEU A 79 -0.60 -0.41 -2.33
N MET A 80 -0.06 0.79 -2.15
CA MET A 80 1.23 1.00 -1.54
C MET A 80 1.05 1.90 -0.32
N SER A 81 1.69 1.57 0.79
CA SER A 81 1.62 2.33 2.04
C SER A 81 2.97 2.31 2.75
N THR A 82 3.28 3.39 3.46
CA THR A 82 4.45 3.49 4.34
C THR A 82 4.10 3.47 5.83
N ILE A 83 2.80 3.36 6.12
CA ILE A 83 2.22 3.39 7.47
C ILE A 83 1.81 2.00 7.92
N HIS A 84 1.42 1.15 6.96
CA HIS A 84 0.87 -0.17 7.24
C HIS A 84 1.97 -1.22 7.10
N ASP A 85 2.03 -2.13 8.06
CA ASP A 85 2.88 -3.31 8.00
C ASP A 85 2.12 -4.50 7.38
N ALA A 86 2.87 -5.47 6.86
CA ALA A 86 2.34 -6.72 6.32
C ALA A 86 1.84 -7.68 7.42
N ASN A 87 1.99 -7.33 8.69
CA ASN A 87 1.52 -8.11 9.82
C ASN A 87 -0.01 -7.98 9.91
N SER A 88 -0.71 -8.89 9.23
CA SER A 88 -2.17 -8.93 9.24
C SER A 88 -2.67 -9.53 10.55
N TYR A 89 -3.53 -8.79 11.27
CA TYR A 89 -4.37 -9.38 12.29
C TYR A 89 -5.75 -9.65 11.71
N LEU A 90 -6.29 -10.84 11.98
CA LEU A 90 -7.66 -11.17 11.59
C LEU A 90 -8.61 -10.23 12.35
N VAL A 91 -9.28 -9.34 11.61
CA VAL A 91 -10.41 -8.58 12.15
C VAL A 91 -11.67 -9.39 11.88
N THR A 92 -12.23 -10.01 12.93
CA THR A 92 -13.55 -10.65 12.84
C THR A 92 -14.64 -9.58 12.93
N CYS A 93 -15.11 -9.09 11.79
CA CYS A 93 -16.29 -8.25 11.71
C CYS A 93 -17.55 -9.13 11.70
N LYS A 94 -18.53 -8.88 12.58
CA LYS A 94 -19.78 -9.66 12.70
C LYS A 94 -20.84 -9.34 11.62
N SER A 95 -20.44 -8.96 10.42
CA SER A 95 -21.36 -8.71 9.30
C SER A 95 -20.71 -9.15 7.99
N LYS A 96 -21.52 -9.65 7.05
CA LYS A 96 -21.10 -10.37 5.84
C LYS A 96 -20.26 -9.59 4.83
N ASP A 97 -19.98 -8.31 5.07
CA ASP A 97 -19.13 -7.47 4.23
C ASP A 97 -18.27 -6.59 5.14
N CYS A 98 -16.97 -6.84 5.19
CA CYS A 98 -15.91 -5.86 5.52
C CYS A 98 -14.56 -6.59 5.64
N TYR A 99 -13.82 -6.72 4.53
CA TYR A 99 -12.36 -6.87 4.59
C TYR A 99 -11.76 -5.47 4.70
N GLU A 100 -11.93 -4.83 5.86
CA GLU A 100 -11.26 -3.56 6.12
C GLU A 100 -10.13 -3.81 7.09
N THR A 101 -8.90 -3.63 6.61
CA THR A 101 -7.70 -3.60 7.45
C THR A 101 -7.80 -2.37 8.33
N SER A 102 -8.35 -2.55 9.53
CA SER A 102 -8.27 -1.55 10.59
C SER A 102 -6.79 -1.23 10.79
N CYS A 103 -6.41 0.02 10.56
CA CYS A 103 -5.16 0.54 11.05
C CYS A 103 -5.50 1.23 12.37
N ARG A 104 -5.04 0.67 13.49
CA ARG A 104 -4.99 1.42 14.73
C ARG A 104 -3.87 2.45 14.60
N LEU A 105 -4.26 3.73 14.68
CA LEU A 105 -3.39 4.80 15.16
C LEU A 105 -2.98 4.52 16.61
#